data_AF-A0A8J5UJC7-F1
#
_entry.id   AF-A0A8J5UJC7-F1
#
_cell.length_a   1.000
_cell.length_b   1.000
_cell.length_c   1.000
_cell.angle_alpha   90.00
_cell.angle_beta   90.00
_cell.angle_gamma   90.00
#
_symmetry.space_group_name_H-M   'P 1'
#
loop_
_entity.id
_entity.type
_entity.pdbx_description
1 polymer ?
#
loop_
_entity_poly.entity_id
_entity_poly.type
_entity_poly.pdbx_seq_one_letter_code
_entity_poly.pdbx_strand_id
1 'polypeptide(L)'
;MSESKNKEESNDIDASSFASILAGVKRMREEYGGDDQTTETQPPSSSIDQPPPATIETRPPHPPQPVFPLVQSQPAKSAISSTRTTLMESTAEPIRPSQSPTPPAARVTTEPVRSSTGPTQSRSLAPSEVLVNKSQTGNPLLKDSMMKFTPHKFDSEILSDYYISPTFQILFLSLKYYKLRPEYIWTRLKKLNKGTSVSISSGNRADNALRILLVVVDIDSHQEVIRKLSDFCIKHDLSMVLAWSFEEAGNYIAMAKQLDNAPAKSRQNIKGVRGVNFTSSVVEAFTGIRSVNKTDVSNMMANCKSVKNMVLESCRDDSENGLGNIPGFGPSKLKNLRSVFSEPFIYNKQYEDLEDVAE
;
A
#
# COMPACT_ATOMS: atom_id res chain seq x y z
N MET A 1 -26.04 -83.96 35.37
CA MET A 1 -24.61 -83.66 35.52
C MET A 1 -24.19 -82.80 34.36
N SER A 2 -23.55 -81.69 34.70
CA SER A 2 -23.28 -80.49 33.91
C SER A 2 -22.01 -80.60 33.07
N GLU A 3 -22.10 -80.25 31.79
CA GLU A 3 -20.96 -79.85 30.95
C GLU A 3 -21.41 -78.71 30.04
N SER A 4 -20.78 -77.54 30.16
CA SER A 4 -20.90 -76.46 29.16
C SER A 4 -19.51 -76.05 28.72
N LYS A 5 -19.25 -76.28 27.44
CA LYS A 5 -18.04 -75.98 26.67
C LYS A 5 -17.82 -74.47 26.52
N ASN A 6 -16.56 -74.08 26.69
CA ASN A 6 -15.97 -72.84 26.20
C ASN A 6 -16.05 -72.75 24.67
N LYS A 7 -16.29 -71.54 24.15
CA LYS A 7 -15.83 -71.13 22.82
C LYS A 7 -15.41 -69.65 22.87
N GLU A 8 -14.16 -69.42 22.51
CA GLU A 8 -13.46 -68.14 22.45
C GLU A 8 -14.11 -67.13 21.51
N GLU A 9 -14.20 -65.89 21.95
CA GLU A 9 -14.50 -64.71 21.12
C GLU A 9 -13.21 -63.91 20.92
N SER A 10 -12.80 -63.79 19.66
CA SER A 10 -11.67 -63.01 19.19
C SER A 10 -11.97 -61.51 19.27
N ASN A 11 -11.24 -60.78 20.11
CA ASN A 11 -11.29 -59.31 20.15
C ASN A 11 -10.46 -58.72 19.00
N ASP A 12 -11.11 -58.36 17.91
CA ASP A 12 -10.59 -57.40 16.93
C ASP A 12 -10.55 -56.01 17.59
N ILE A 13 -9.35 -55.53 17.91
CA ILE A 13 -9.13 -54.18 18.45
C ILE A 13 -8.93 -53.23 17.27
N ASP A 14 -9.97 -52.46 16.97
CA ASP A 14 -9.92 -51.38 15.97
C ASP A 14 -8.90 -50.31 16.39
N ALA A 15 -7.86 -50.13 15.57
CA ALA A 15 -6.77 -49.18 15.79
C ALA A 15 -7.21 -47.70 15.71
N SER A 16 -8.47 -47.43 15.37
CA SER A 16 -9.05 -46.08 15.33
C SER A 16 -9.82 -45.69 16.61
N SER A 17 -9.96 -46.61 17.57
CA SER A 17 -10.76 -46.36 18.77
C SER A 17 -10.04 -45.43 19.77
N PHE A 18 -10.76 -44.42 20.26
CA PHE A 18 -10.24 -43.35 21.12
C PHE A 18 -9.59 -43.89 22.42
N ALA A 19 -10.06 -45.04 22.91
CA ALA A 19 -9.48 -45.74 24.06
C ALA A 19 -8.07 -46.31 23.78
N SER A 20 -7.81 -46.81 22.57
CA SER A 20 -6.50 -47.32 22.14
C SER A 20 -5.49 -46.18 21.98
N ILE A 21 -5.95 -45.00 21.52
CA ILE A 21 -5.12 -43.79 21.39
C ILE A 21 -4.73 -43.26 22.77
N LEU A 22 -5.69 -43.18 23.71
CA LEU A 22 -5.42 -42.76 25.10
C LEU A 22 -4.45 -43.71 25.82
N ALA A 23 -4.58 -45.02 25.60
CA ALA A 23 -3.65 -46.00 26.16
C ALA A 23 -2.23 -45.89 25.57
N GLY A 24 -2.11 -45.59 24.27
CA GLY A 24 -0.83 -45.35 23.61
C GLY A 24 -0.11 -44.10 24.10
N VAL A 25 -0.84 -42.99 24.28
CA VAL A 25 -0.28 -41.73 24.79
C VAL A 25 0.15 -41.86 26.25
N LYS A 26 -0.56 -42.66 27.06
CA LYS A 26 -0.18 -42.94 28.45
C LYS A 26 1.14 -43.73 28.54
N ARG A 27 1.33 -44.76 27.69
CA ARG A 27 2.59 -45.51 27.62
C ARG A 27 3.78 -44.64 27.22
N MET A 28 3.62 -43.76 26.23
CA MET A 28 4.71 -42.86 25.82
C MET A 28 5.10 -41.84 26.90
N ARG A 29 4.17 -41.45 27.78
CA ARG A 29 4.46 -40.58 28.91
C ARG A 29 5.19 -41.32 30.05
N GLU A 30 4.92 -42.61 30.22
CA GLU A 30 5.59 -43.48 31.21
C GLU A 30 7.00 -43.90 30.73
N GLU A 31 7.22 -44.02 29.42
CA GLU A 31 8.52 -44.43 28.84
C GLU A 31 9.56 -43.29 28.79
N TYR A 32 9.12 -42.02 28.86
CA TYR A 32 9.99 -40.84 28.76
C TYR A 32 9.97 -39.90 29.99
N GLY A 33 9.43 -40.35 31.12
CA GLY A 33 9.38 -39.55 32.35
C GLY A 33 9.44 -40.40 33.61
N GLY A 34 10.66 -40.65 34.11
CA GLY A 34 10.89 -41.27 35.41
C GLY A 34 12.11 -40.65 36.10
N ASP A 35 11.83 -39.94 37.20
CA ASP A 35 12.79 -39.48 38.20
C ASP A 35 13.54 -40.65 38.86
N ASP A 36 14.81 -40.44 39.23
CA ASP A 36 15.42 -41.17 40.35
C ASP A 36 16.43 -40.30 41.11
N GLN A 37 16.23 -40.21 42.43
CA GLN A 37 17.22 -39.73 43.41
C GLN A 37 17.97 -40.94 43.98
N THR A 38 19.30 -40.88 44.14
CA THR A 38 20.00 -41.08 45.46
C THR A 38 21.55 -41.03 45.41
N THR A 39 22.11 -40.25 46.35
CA THR A 39 23.40 -40.33 47.11
C THR A 39 24.80 -39.96 46.54
N GLU A 40 25.35 -38.88 47.15
CA GLU A 40 26.71 -38.60 47.68
C GLU A 40 28.01 -38.85 46.85
N THR A 41 28.79 -37.78 46.61
CA THR A 41 30.08 -37.45 47.29
C THR A 41 30.61 -36.05 46.82
N GLN A 42 31.11 -35.22 47.75
CA GLN A 42 31.71 -33.86 47.59
C GLN A 42 33.26 -33.92 47.35
N PRO A 43 34.06 -32.81 47.26
CA PRO A 43 34.23 -31.67 46.32
C PRO A 43 35.68 -31.69 45.66
N PRO A 44 36.30 -30.64 45.01
CA PRO A 44 36.02 -29.20 45.03
C PRO A 44 36.10 -28.38 43.72
N SER A 45 35.78 -27.11 43.95
CA SER A 45 35.48 -25.90 43.18
C SER A 45 36.55 -25.27 42.28
N SER A 46 36.07 -24.55 41.26
CA SER A 46 36.58 -23.22 40.86
C SER A 46 35.44 -22.33 40.32
N SER A 47 35.45 -21.06 40.74
CA SER A 47 34.31 -20.14 40.89
C SER A 47 34.12 -19.11 39.75
N ILE A 48 33.04 -18.30 39.90
CA ILE A 48 32.73 -16.95 39.35
C ILE A 48 31.67 -16.95 38.22
N ASP A 49 30.61 -16.13 38.17
CA ASP A 49 29.77 -15.34 39.10
C ASP A 49 28.62 -14.78 38.23
N GLN A 50 27.33 -14.89 38.61
CA GLN A 50 26.20 -14.21 37.94
C GLN A 50 24.98 -14.05 38.90
N PRO A 51 24.29 -12.89 38.91
CA PRO A 51 23.25 -12.54 39.89
C PRO A 51 21.80 -12.97 39.48
N PRO A 52 20.82 -12.99 40.43
CA PRO A 52 19.55 -13.70 40.30
C PRO A 52 18.35 -12.88 39.76
N PRO A 53 17.24 -13.54 39.36
CA PRO A 53 16.01 -12.91 38.85
C PRO A 53 14.97 -12.56 39.94
N ALA A 54 14.06 -11.65 39.57
CA ALA A 54 13.12 -10.91 40.40
C ALA A 54 11.91 -11.68 40.96
N THR A 55 11.46 -11.25 42.15
CA THR A 55 10.29 -11.72 42.90
C THR A 55 8.99 -11.01 42.46
N ILE A 56 7.88 -11.77 42.43
CA ILE A 56 6.51 -11.32 42.15
C ILE A 56 5.87 -10.81 43.45
N GLU A 57 5.37 -9.56 43.46
CA GLU A 57 4.62 -8.97 44.58
C GLU A 57 3.18 -8.66 44.19
N THR A 58 2.25 -9.02 45.08
CA THR A 58 0.79 -8.98 44.97
C THR A 58 0.20 -7.61 45.35
N ARG A 59 -0.86 -7.17 44.66
CA ARG A 59 -1.53 -5.86 44.82
C ARG A 59 -2.78 -5.94 45.73
N PRO A 60 -3.03 -4.98 46.65
CA PRO A 60 -4.29 -4.86 47.40
C PRO A 60 -5.32 -3.89 46.78
N PRO A 61 -6.61 -3.90 47.22
CA PRO A 61 -7.74 -3.28 46.51
C PRO A 61 -8.05 -1.82 46.91
N HIS A 62 -8.73 -1.08 46.03
CA HIS A 62 -9.16 0.33 46.20
C HIS A 62 -10.56 0.47 46.88
N PRO A 63 -10.81 1.54 47.68
CA PRO A 63 -12.16 1.96 48.13
C PRO A 63 -12.85 2.99 47.19
N PRO A 64 -14.16 3.28 47.40
CA PRO A 64 -15.08 3.81 46.38
C PRO A 64 -15.17 5.35 46.29
N GLN A 65 -15.62 5.86 45.13
CA GLN A 65 -15.90 7.28 44.89
C GLN A 65 -17.38 7.66 45.15
N PRO A 66 -17.68 8.91 45.54
CA PRO A 66 -19.05 9.40 45.67
C PRO A 66 -19.64 9.94 44.36
N VAL A 67 -20.95 9.73 44.21
CA VAL A 67 -21.84 10.17 43.11
C VAL A 67 -22.53 11.49 43.50
N PHE A 68 -22.90 12.34 42.53
CA PHE A 68 -24.13 13.18 42.39
C PHE A 68 -23.90 14.36 41.40
N PRO A 69 -24.93 15.04 40.85
CA PRO A 69 -25.99 14.54 39.98
C PRO A 69 -26.13 15.33 38.65
N LEU A 70 -26.96 14.79 37.75
CA LEU A 70 -27.36 15.31 36.44
C LEU A 70 -28.13 16.65 36.53
N VAL A 71 -27.73 17.65 35.73
CA VAL A 71 -28.54 18.85 35.44
C VAL A 71 -28.69 19.01 33.92
N GLN A 72 -29.95 19.01 33.47
CA GLN A 72 -30.39 19.38 32.12
C GLN A 72 -30.26 20.90 31.90
N SER A 73 -29.80 21.32 30.72
CA SER A 73 -30.18 22.62 30.14
C SER A 73 -30.12 22.60 28.60
N GLN A 74 -31.05 23.34 28.01
CA GLN A 74 -31.54 23.33 26.62
C GLN A 74 -30.58 23.97 25.59
N PRO A 75 -30.78 23.78 24.27
CA PRO A 75 -29.95 24.43 23.26
C PRO A 75 -30.46 25.85 22.95
N ALA A 76 -29.65 26.87 23.25
CA ALA A 76 -29.84 28.23 22.75
C ALA A 76 -29.11 28.38 21.40
N LYS A 77 -29.86 28.78 20.37
CA LYS A 77 -29.35 29.18 19.06
C LYS A 77 -28.66 30.54 19.19
N SER A 78 -27.41 30.65 18.73
CA SER A 78 -26.77 31.95 18.50
C SER A 78 -25.89 31.86 17.26
N ALA A 79 -26.36 32.50 16.20
CA ALA A 79 -25.63 32.72 14.97
C ALA A 79 -24.54 33.77 15.23
N ILE A 80 -23.29 33.46 14.87
CA ILE A 80 -22.22 34.45 14.77
C ILE A 80 -21.76 34.48 13.32
N SER A 81 -21.88 35.67 12.75
CA SER A 81 -21.59 36.03 11.37
C SER A 81 -20.09 35.92 11.08
N SER A 82 -19.71 35.08 10.12
CA SER A 82 -18.35 35.01 9.60
C SER A 82 -18.13 36.14 8.59
N THR A 83 -17.48 37.21 9.00
CA THR A 83 -16.96 38.23 8.08
C THR A 83 -15.78 37.66 7.30
N ARG A 84 -16.00 37.42 6.00
CA ARG A 84 -14.99 37.00 5.03
C ARG A 84 -14.12 38.20 4.66
N THR A 85 -12.87 38.24 5.13
CA THR A 85 -11.86 39.17 4.62
C THR A 85 -11.43 38.74 3.21
N THR A 86 -11.71 39.58 2.22
CA THR A 86 -11.19 39.46 0.85
C THR A 86 -9.88 40.25 0.77
N LEU A 87 -8.75 39.55 0.63
CA LEU A 87 -7.48 40.19 0.25
C LEU A 87 -7.56 40.48 -1.27
N MET A 88 -7.45 41.76 -1.65
CA MET A 88 -7.68 42.28 -3.00
C MET A 88 -6.43 42.34 -3.88
N GLU A 89 -5.28 41.76 -3.49
CA GLU A 89 -4.08 41.89 -4.32
C GLU A 89 -3.13 40.71 -4.22
N SER A 90 -2.77 40.17 -5.39
CA SER A 90 -1.83 39.06 -5.58
C SER A 90 -0.43 39.62 -5.80
N THR A 91 0.49 39.38 -4.87
CA THR A 91 1.89 39.86 -4.92
C THR A 91 2.85 38.96 -5.70
N ALA A 92 2.35 38.14 -6.63
CA ALA A 92 3.18 37.35 -7.53
C ALA A 92 2.66 37.40 -8.96
N GLU A 93 3.50 37.88 -9.89
CA GLU A 93 3.22 37.78 -11.33
C GLU A 93 3.46 36.34 -11.82
N PRO A 94 2.50 35.71 -12.51
CA PRO A 94 2.72 34.41 -13.13
C PRO A 94 3.57 34.59 -14.40
N ILE A 95 4.74 33.95 -14.44
CA ILE A 95 5.55 33.83 -15.66
C ILE A 95 4.75 33.03 -16.70
N ARG A 96 4.40 33.67 -17.83
CA ARG A 96 3.72 33.01 -18.95
C ARG A 96 4.69 32.10 -19.70
N PRO A 97 4.32 30.87 -20.08
CA PRO A 97 5.08 30.09 -21.05
C PRO A 97 4.99 30.72 -22.44
N SER A 98 6.12 30.80 -23.15
CA SER A 98 6.23 31.38 -24.49
C SER A 98 5.37 30.63 -25.51
N GLN A 99 4.55 31.36 -26.26
CA GLN A 99 3.79 30.83 -27.39
C GLN A 99 4.68 30.76 -28.64
N SER A 100 4.79 29.58 -29.22
CA SER A 100 5.32 29.36 -30.57
C SER A 100 4.28 29.73 -31.65
N PRO A 101 4.69 30.09 -32.88
CA PRO A 101 3.82 30.72 -33.86
C PRO A 101 2.87 29.74 -34.57
N THR A 102 1.67 30.24 -34.85
CA THR A 102 0.61 29.68 -35.71
C THR A 102 1.00 29.65 -37.19
N PRO A 103 0.55 28.66 -37.99
CA PRO A 103 0.45 28.77 -39.45
C PRO A 103 -0.92 29.32 -39.90
N PRO A 104 -1.03 29.85 -41.14
CA PRO A 104 -2.13 30.72 -41.56
C PRO A 104 -3.37 29.97 -42.08
N ALA A 105 -4.47 30.73 -42.08
CA ALA A 105 -5.83 30.38 -42.44
C ALA A 105 -6.01 29.91 -43.90
N ALA A 106 -6.87 28.90 -44.09
CA ALA A 106 -7.46 28.56 -45.38
C ALA A 106 -9.00 28.51 -45.28
N ARG A 107 -9.60 29.56 -45.85
CA ARG A 107 -10.86 29.68 -46.60
C ARG A 107 -12.09 28.84 -46.18
N VAL A 108 -13.06 29.57 -45.62
CA VAL A 108 -14.47 29.20 -45.44
C VAL A 108 -15.15 29.08 -46.81
N THR A 109 -15.87 27.98 -47.04
CA THR A 109 -16.97 27.91 -48.01
C THR A 109 -18.18 27.30 -47.29
N THR A 110 -19.32 27.93 -47.49
CA THR A 110 -20.58 27.82 -46.73
C THR A 110 -21.49 26.70 -47.21
N GLU A 111 -22.41 26.30 -46.30
CA GLU A 111 -23.73 25.63 -46.46
C GLU A 111 -23.87 24.14 -46.03
N PRO A 112 -25.06 23.72 -45.56
CA PRO A 112 -25.78 24.24 -44.40
C PRO A 112 -26.07 23.16 -43.33
N VAL A 113 -26.33 23.65 -42.12
CA VAL A 113 -26.55 22.92 -40.86
C VAL A 113 -27.85 22.10 -40.88
N ARG A 114 -27.75 20.80 -40.57
CA ARG A 114 -28.84 20.04 -39.94
C ARG A 114 -28.48 19.74 -38.49
N SER A 115 -29.32 20.24 -37.60
CA SER A 115 -29.32 20.05 -36.17
C SER A 115 -29.64 18.61 -35.76
N SER A 116 -28.76 17.97 -34.99
CA SER A 116 -29.20 17.02 -33.97
C SER A 116 -28.17 16.91 -32.84
N THR A 117 -28.65 17.33 -31.68
CA THR A 117 -28.07 17.29 -30.34
C THR A 117 -27.66 15.89 -29.88
N GLY A 118 -26.46 15.79 -29.32
CA GLY A 118 -26.03 14.72 -28.43
C GLY A 118 -24.53 14.84 -28.14
N PRO A 119 -24.07 14.80 -26.88
CA PRO A 119 -22.64 14.77 -26.60
C PRO A 119 -22.10 13.45 -27.14
N THR A 120 -21.25 13.54 -28.16
CA THR A 120 -20.52 12.40 -28.70
C THR A 120 -19.56 11.94 -27.60
N GLN A 121 -20.00 10.99 -26.77
CA GLN A 121 -19.06 10.18 -26.00
C GLN A 121 -18.09 9.60 -27.01
N SER A 122 -16.82 9.94 -26.89
CA SER A 122 -15.74 9.25 -27.58
C SER A 122 -15.96 7.76 -27.39
N ARG A 123 -16.35 7.04 -28.45
CA ARG A 123 -16.42 5.58 -28.44
C ARG A 123 -15.06 5.10 -27.96
N SER A 124 -14.99 4.52 -26.77
CA SER A 124 -13.79 3.88 -26.29
C SER A 124 -13.44 2.77 -27.28
N LEU A 125 -12.23 2.79 -27.85
CA LEU A 125 -11.71 1.64 -28.60
C LEU A 125 -11.54 0.39 -27.70
N ALA A 126 -11.72 0.54 -26.39
CA ALA A 126 -11.72 -0.53 -25.42
C ALA A 126 -13.05 -1.32 -25.46
N PRO A 127 -13.01 -2.66 -25.50
CA PRO A 127 -14.19 -3.50 -25.33
C PRO A 127 -14.92 -3.19 -24.01
N SER A 128 -16.24 -3.38 -23.97
CA SER A 128 -17.03 -3.21 -22.73
C SER A 128 -16.73 -4.32 -21.71
N GLU A 129 -16.47 -5.53 -22.21
CA GLU A 129 -16.17 -6.75 -21.44
C GLU A 129 -14.69 -7.13 -21.56
N VAL A 130 -14.18 -7.91 -20.60
CA VAL A 130 -12.82 -8.47 -20.70
C VAL A 130 -12.82 -9.58 -21.75
N LEU A 131 -11.94 -9.49 -22.75
CA LEU A 131 -11.76 -10.58 -23.70
C LEU A 131 -10.77 -11.59 -23.13
N VAL A 132 -11.17 -12.86 -23.10
CA VAL A 132 -10.41 -13.95 -22.49
C VAL A 132 -9.99 -14.92 -23.58
N ASN A 133 -8.72 -15.29 -23.60
CA ASN A 133 -8.22 -16.21 -24.62
C ASN A 133 -8.84 -17.59 -24.39
N LYS A 134 -9.25 -18.29 -25.46
CA LYS A 134 -9.78 -19.66 -25.32
C LYS A 134 -8.83 -20.62 -24.59
N SER A 135 -7.52 -20.39 -24.62
CA SER A 135 -6.54 -21.17 -23.83
C SER A 135 -6.70 -21.02 -22.31
N GLN A 136 -7.38 -19.98 -21.84
CA GLN A 136 -7.70 -19.77 -20.43
C GLN A 136 -9.05 -20.38 -20.02
N THR A 137 -9.68 -21.16 -20.91
CA THR A 137 -10.91 -21.91 -20.57
C THR A 137 -10.63 -22.86 -19.42
N GLY A 138 -11.43 -22.79 -18.37
CA GLY A 138 -11.29 -23.66 -17.20
C GLY A 138 -10.29 -23.16 -16.15
N ASN A 139 -9.66 -22.00 -16.34
CA ASN A 139 -8.81 -21.39 -15.32
C ASN A 139 -9.64 -21.08 -14.05
N PRO A 140 -9.23 -21.54 -12.85
CA PRO A 140 -9.98 -21.32 -11.60
C PRO A 140 -10.27 -19.85 -11.32
N LEU A 141 -9.40 -18.94 -11.76
CA LEU A 141 -9.58 -17.50 -11.55
C LEU A 141 -10.87 -16.96 -12.18
N LEU A 142 -11.46 -17.66 -13.17
CA LEU A 142 -12.73 -17.25 -13.77
C LEU A 142 -13.96 -17.64 -12.92
N LYS A 143 -13.81 -18.61 -12.01
CA LYS A 143 -14.90 -19.16 -11.20
C LYS A 143 -14.89 -18.63 -9.77
N ASP A 144 -13.71 -18.61 -9.16
CA ASP A 144 -13.54 -18.45 -7.72
C ASP A 144 -13.08 -17.03 -7.34
N SER A 145 -13.33 -16.04 -8.20
CA SER A 145 -12.91 -14.64 -7.99
C SER A 145 -13.98 -13.64 -8.43
N MET A 146 -13.70 -12.34 -8.25
CA MET A 146 -14.52 -11.25 -8.81
C MET A 146 -14.69 -11.32 -10.34
N MET A 147 -13.85 -12.07 -11.06
CA MET A 147 -14.03 -12.31 -12.50
C MET A 147 -15.35 -13.02 -12.82
N LYS A 148 -15.89 -13.81 -11.90
CA LYS A 148 -17.21 -14.45 -12.05
C LYS A 148 -18.32 -13.42 -12.33
N PHE A 149 -18.22 -12.26 -11.68
CA PHE A 149 -19.20 -11.16 -11.80
C PHE A 149 -18.77 -10.11 -12.82
N THR A 150 -17.53 -10.19 -13.32
CA THR A 150 -17.01 -9.25 -14.32
C THR A 150 -17.43 -9.75 -15.71
N PRO A 151 -18.08 -8.89 -16.53
CA PRO A 151 -18.42 -9.26 -17.90
C PRO A 151 -17.16 -9.69 -18.67
N HIS A 152 -17.18 -10.90 -19.18
CA HIS A 152 -16.08 -11.45 -19.96
C HIS A 152 -16.58 -12.36 -21.06
N LYS A 153 -15.84 -12.40 -22.17
CA LYS A 153 -16.15 -13.21 -23.35
C LYS A 153 -14.91 -13.92 -23.84
N PHE A 154 -15.06 -15.17 -24.27
CA PHE A 154 -13.98 -15.92 -24.89
C PHE A 154 -13.75 -15.49 -26.34
N ASP A 155 -12.49 -15.23 -26.67
CA ASP A 155 -12.04 -14.86 -28.00
C ASP A 155 -10.76 -15.65 -28.36
N SER A 156 -10.69 -16.16 -29.58
CA SER A 156 -9.49 -16.87 -30.09
C SER A 156 -8.54 -15.98 -30.86
N GLU A 157 -8.96 -14.78 -31.27
CA GLU A 157 -8.16 -13.85 -32.06
C GLU A 157 -7.22 -13.02 -31.19
N ILE A 158 -7.55 -12.87 -29.91
CA ILE A 158 -6.69 -12.13 -28.97
C ILE A 158 -5.38 -12.87 -28.72
N LEU A 159 -4.29 -12.11 -28.65
CA LEU A 159 -2.94 -12.65 -28.50
C LEU A 159 -2.51 -12.76 -27.03
N SER A 160 -3.05 -11.90 -26.16
CA SER A 160 -2.85 -11.98 -24.71
C SER A 160 -3.75 -13.04 -24.09
N ASP A 161 -3.59 -13.32 -22.79
CA ASP A 161 -4.46 -14.25 -22.05
C ASP A 161 -5.74 -13.55 -21.62
N TYR A 162 -5.60 -12.31 -21.14
CA TYR A 162 -6.70 -11.42 -20.83
C TYR A 162 -6.44 -10.08 -21.52
N TYR A 163 -7.43 -9.57 -22.23
CA TYR A 163 -7.36 -8.32 -22.97
C TYR A 163 -8.42 -7.36 -22.44
N ILE A 164 -7.96 -6.22 -21.90
CA ILE A 164 -8.79 -5.22 -21.25
C ILE A 164 -9.08 -4.07 -22.22
N SER A 165 -8.02 -3.53 -22.83
CA SER A 165 -8.06 -2.42 -23.77
C SER A 165 -6.83 -2.49 -24.70
N PRO A 166 -6.81 -1.73 -25.82
CA PRO A 166 -5.63 -1.68 -26.71
C PRO A 166 -4.34 -1.30 -25.97
N THR A 167 -4.46 -0.50 -24.92
CA THR A 167 -3.35 -0.03 -24.08
C THR A 167 -3.09 -0.90 -22.86
N PHE A 168 -3.89 -1.93 -22.59
CA PHE A 168 -3.76 -2.76 -21.40
C PHE A 168 -4.03 -4.24 -21.68
N GLN A 169 -2.95 -5.02 -21.67
CA GLN A 169 -2.94 -6.44 -22.00
C GLN A 169 -2.26 -7.25 -20.89
N ILE A 170 -2.78 -8.44 -20.61
CA ILE A 170 -2.29 -9.29 -19.52
C ILE A 170 -1.96 -10.69 -20.05
N LEU A 171 -0.75 -11.16 -19.75
CA LEU A 171 -0.34 -12.54 -19.85
C LEU A 171 -0.46 -13.22 -18.49
N PHE A 172 -0.87 -14.48 -18.48
CA PHE A 172 -1.08 -15.26 -17.27
C PHE A 172 -0.10 -16.43 -17.18
N LEU A 173 0.47 -16.63 -16.00
CA LEU A 173 1.40 -17.72 -15.73
C LEU A 173 1.26 -18.22 -14.30
N SER A 174 1.15 -19.53 -14.10
CA SER A 174 1.36 -20.16 -12.78
C SER A 174 2.82 -20.60 -12.65
N LEU A 175 3.41 -20.44 -11.46
CA LEU A 175 4.78 -20.87 -11.23
C LEU A 175 4.93 -22.40 -11.32
N LYS A 176 3.93 -23.15 -10.87
CA LYS A 176 3.85 -24.61 -11.03
C LYS A 176 3.90 -25.00 -12.49
N TYR A 177 3.14 -24.29 -13.35
CA TYR A 177 3.18 -24.53 -14.79
C TYR A 177 4.51 -24.11 -15.42
N TYR A 178 5.09 -22.98 -15.01
CA TYR A 178 6.38 -22.52 -15.50
C TYR A 178 7.52 -23.52 -15.22
N LYS A 179 7.51 -24.19 -14.05
CA LYS A 179 8.49 -25.26 -13.77
C LYS A 179 8.36 -26.44 -14.73
N LEU A 180 7.14 -26.74 -15.19
CA LEU A 180 6.91 -27.82 -16.13
C LEU A 180 7.27 -27.43 -17.57
N ARG A 181 6.94 -26.19 -17.98
CA ARG A 181 7.06 -25.69 -19.36
C ARG A 181 7.63 -24.26 -19.39
N PRO A 182 8.94 -24.06 -19.12
CA PRO A 182 9.53 -22.72 -19.08
C PRO A 182 9.54 -22.00 -20.44
N GLU A 183 9.49 -22.73 -21.56
CA GLU A 183 9.43 -22.18 -22.92
C GLU A 183 8.05 -21.61 -23.30
N TYR A 184 7.03 -21.90 -22.48
CA TYR A 184 5.68 -21.40 -22.71
C TYR A 184 5.63 -19.87 -22.77
N ILE A 185 6.24 -19.19 -21.80
CA ILE A 185 6.16 -17.73 -21.70
C ILE A 185 6.84 -17.05 -22.90
N TRP A 186 7.96 -17.60 -23.37
CA TRP A 186 8.64 -17.15 -24.58
C TRP A 186 7.75 -17.27 -25.81
N THR A 187 7.03 -18.38 -25.94
CA THR A 187 6.12 -18.62 -27.05
C THR A 187 4.94 -17.66 -27.02
N ARG A 188 4.37 -17.40 -25.82
CA ARG A 188 3.28 -16.43 -25.64
C ARG A 188 3.72 -15.01 -25.96
N LEU A 189 4.86 -14.58 -25.43
CA LEU A 189 5.42 -13.27 -25.71
C LEU A 189 5.72 -13.08 -27.21
N LYS A 190 6.28 -14.09 -27.87
CA LYS A 190 6.53 -14.05 -29.31
C LYS A 190 5.22 -13.92 -30.10
N LYS A 191 4.13 -14.58 -29.70
CA LYS A 191 2.81 -14.42 -30.32
C LYS A 191 2.26 -13.02 -30.10
N LEU A 192 2.35 -12.50 -28.87
CA LEU A 192 1.92 -11.14 -28.53
C LEU A 192 2.61 -10.10 -29.41
N ASN A 193 3.93 -10.25 -29.59
CA ASN A 193 4.73 -9.33 -30.40
C ASN A 193 4.63 -9.57 -31.92
N LYS A 194 3.96 -10.62 -32.39
CA LYS A 194 3.69 -10.81 -33.83
C LYS A 194 2.48 -10.02 -34.33
N GLY A 195 1.54 -9.70 -33.45
CA GLY A 195 0.38 -8.85 -33.78
C GLY A 195 0.71 -7.36 -33.79
N THR A 196 1.75 -6.96 -33.07
CA THR A 196 2.37 -5.63 -33.19
C THR A 196 3.47 -5.75 -34.24
N SER A 197 3.35 -5.13 -35.41
CA SER A 197 4.32 -5.24 -36.53
C SER A 197 5.72 -4.66 -36.26
N VAL A 198 6.10 -4.46 -34.99
CA VAL A 198 7.37 -3.88 -34.60
C VAL A 198 8.32 -5.01 -34.22
N SER A 199 9.28 -5.27 -35.12
CA SER A 199 10.45 -6.07 -34.84
C SER A 199 11.06 -5.63 -33.52
N ILE A 200 11.18 -6.57 -32.57
CA ILE A 200 11.80 -6.40 -31.26
C ILE A 200 13.32 -6.33 -31.44
N SER A 201 13.78 -5.34 -32.19
CA SER A 201 15.19 -5.00 -32.34
C SER A 201 15.28 -3.49 -32.13
N SER A 202 15.74 -3.11 -30.94
CA SER A 202 16.01 -1.72 -30.51
C SER A 202 14.83 -0.94 -29.92
N GLY A 203 14.78 -0.96 -28.58
CA GLY A 203 14.71 0.25 -27.75
C GLY A 203 13.41 1.05 -27.67
N ASN A 204 12.47 0.95 -28.61
CA ASN A 204 11.20 1.66 -28.53
C ASN A 204 10.09 0.84 -29.19
N ARG A 205 9.28 0.17 -28.36
CA ARG A 205 7.99 -0.34 -28.80
C ARG A 205 7.14 0.85 -29.25
N ALA A 206 6.68 0.84 -30.48
CA ALA A 206 5.83 1.91 -31.01
C ALA A 206 4.40 1.87 -30.44
N ASP A 207 4.03 0.81 -29.70
CA ASP A 207 2.76 0.75 -29.00
C ASP A 207 2.92 1.14 -27.52
N ASN A 208 2.22 2.20 -27.11
CA ASN A 208 2.13 2.65 -25.72
C ASN A 208 1.26 1.71 -24.85
N ALA A 209 1.34 0.40 -25.11
CA ALA A 209 0.53 -0.61 -24.44
C ALA A 209 1.24 -1.13 -23.18
N LEU A 210 0.59 -0.97 -22.04
CA LEU A 210 0.97 -1.61 -20.78
C LEU A 210 0.73 -3.12 -20.90
N ARG A 211 1.80 -3.88 -20.74
CA ARG A 211 1.77 -5.35 -20.74
C ARG A 211 2.13 -5.85 -19.36
N ILE A 212 1.21 -6.59 -18.76
CA ILE A 212 1.42 -7.19 -17.45
C ILE A 212 1.64 -8.69 -17.59
N LEU A 213 2.66 -9.21 -16.93
CA LEU A 213 2.78 -10.62 -16.61
C LEU A 213 2.20 -10.87 -15.22
N LEU A 214 0.98 -11.41 -15.19
CA LEU A 214 0.30 -11.81 -13.96
C LEU A 214 0.73 -13.23 -13.59
N VAL A 215 1.42 -13.35 -12.46
CA VAL A 215 2.03 -14.61 -12.00
C VAL A 215 1.34 -15.09 -10.73
N VAL A 216 0.80 -16.31 -10.77
CA VAL A 216 0.29 -17.00 -9.57
C VAL A 216 1.42 -17.80 -8.92
N VAL A 217 1.67 -17.52 -7.64
CA VAL A 217 2.66 -18.18 -6.79
C VAL A 217 2.02 -19.41 -6.13
N ASP A 218 2.03 -20.54 -6.84
CA ASP A 218 1.43 -21.82 -6.43
C ASP A 218 2.48 -22.92 -6.15
N ILE A 219 3.67 -22.52 -5.70
CA ILE A 219 4.78 -23.39 -5.29
C ILE A 219 5.47 -22.81 -4.05
N ASP A 220 6.05 -23.68 -3.21
CA ASP A 220 6.78 -23.24 -2.01
C ASP A 220 8.14 -22.62 -2.35
N SER A 221 8.93 -23.26 -3.23
CA SER A 221 10.26 -22.76 -3.62
C SER A 221 10.18 -21.76 -4.79
N HIS A 222 9.59 -20.59 -4.54
CA HIS A 222 9.29 -19.59 -5.57
C HIS A 222 10.42 -18.57 -5.84
N GLN A 223 11.33 -18.34 -4.90
CA GLN A 223 12.33 -17.25 -4.93
C GLN A 223 13.17 -17.21 -6.22
N GLU A 224 13.83 -18.32 -6.56
CA GLU A 224 14.71 -18.37 -7.75
C GLU A 224 13.92 -18.28 -9.06
N VAL A 225 12.69 -18.82 -9.07
CA VAL A 225 11.82 -18.77 -10.25
C VAL A 225 11.35 -17.33 -10.51
N ILE A 226 10.91 -16.63 -9.47
CA ILE A 226 10.51 -15.22 -9.53
C ILE A 226 11.70 -14.34 -9.94
N ARG A 227 12.91 -14.62 -9.42
CA ARG A 227 14.12 -13.89 -9.82
C ARG A 227 14.40 -14.00 -11.32
N LYS A 228 14.32 -15.22 -11.88
CA LYS A 228 14.47 -15.45 -13.33
C LYS A 228 13.37 -14.80 -14.16
N LEU A 229 12.12 -14.85 -13.69
CA LEU A 229 11.00 -14.19 -14.35
C LEU A 229 11.11 -12.66 -14.28
N SER A 230 11.66 -12.10 -13.20
CA SER A 230 11.90 -10.66 -13.07
C SER A 230 12.92 -10.18 -14.10
N ASP A 231 14.04 -10.89 -14.25
CA ASP A 231 15.04 -10.62 -15.29
C ASP A 231 14.42 -10.71 -16.70
N PHE A 232 13.58 -11.72 -16.94
CA PHE A 232 12.83 -11.85 -18.19
C PHE A 232 11.90 -10.65 -18.43
N CYS A 233 11.12 -10.23 -17.42
CA CYS A 233 10.23 -9.09 -17.52
C CYS A 233 10.96 -7.78 -17.84
N ILE A 234 12.11 -7.53 -17.20
CA ILE A 234 12.95 -6.35 -17.47
C ILE A 234 13.44 -6.35 -18.92
N LYS A 235 14.00 -7.47 -19.39
CA LYS A 235 14.52 -7.59 -20.77
C LYS A 235 13.45 -7.43 -21.84
N HIS A 236 12.20 -7.70 -21.50
CA HIS A 236 11.08 -7.69 -22.43
C HIS A 236 10.05 -6.61 -22.13
N ASP A 237 10.36 -5.61 -21.30
CA ASP A 237 9.47 -4.49 -21.02
C ASP A 237 8.07 -4.98 -20.62
N LEU A 238 8.02 -5.88 -19.64
CA LEU A 238 6.79 -6.37 -19.02
C LEU A 238 6.78 -5.94 -17.56
N SER A 239 5.61 -5.50 -17.08
CA SER A 239 5.40 -5.28 -15.66
C SER A 239 4.94 -6.58 -15.02
N MET A 240 5.65 -7.06 -14.00
CA MET A 240 5.24 -8.28 -13.30
C MET A 240 4.33 -7.96 -12.12
N VAL A 241 3.23 -8.69 -11.99
CA VAL A 241 2.34 -8.65 -10.82
C VAL A 241 2.25 -10.05 -10.25
N LEU A 242 2.51 -10.19 -8.94
CA LEU A 242 2.42 -11.47 -8.23
C LEU A 242 1.05 -11.58 -7.56
N ALA A 243 0.47 -12.77 -7.60
CA ALA A 243 -0.73 -13.16 -6.86
C ALA A 243 -0.45 -14.47 -6.11
N TRP A 244 -0.85 -14.55 -4.85
CA TRP A 244 -0.67 -15.71 -3.98
C TRP A 244 -1.82 -16.72 -4.08
N SER A 245 -2.87 -16.39 -4.82
CA SER A 245 -3.96 -17.30 -5.15
C SER A 245 -4.57 -17.00 -6.52
N PHE A 246 -5.30 -17.97 -7.09
CA PHE A 246 -6.07 -17.76 -8.31
C PHE A 246 -7.21 -16.76 -8.10
N GLU A 247 -7.80 -16.73 -6.90
CA GLU A 247 -8.82 -15.74 -6.52
C GLU A 247 -8.25 -14.32 -6.60
N GLU A 248 -7.10 -14.09 -5.99
CA GLU A 248 -6.43 -12.79 -5.99
C GLU A 248 -6.05 -12.36 -7.42
N ALA A 249 -5.52 -13.28 -8.22
CA ALA A 249 -5.21 -13.02 -9.63
C ALA A 249 -6.45 -12.56 -10.42
N GLY A 250 -7.59 -13.22 -10.22
CA GLY A 250 -8.85 -12.81 -10.85
C GLY A 250 -9.34 -11.45 -10.35
N ASN A 251 -9.22 -11.18 -9.05
CA ASN A 251 -9.57 -9.88 -8.47
C ASN A 251 -8.74 -8.74 -9.07
N TYR A 252 -7.45 -8.96 -9.36
CA TYR A 252 -6.61 -8.00 -10.04
C TYR A 252 -7.08 -7.69 -11.46
N ILE A 253 -7.48 -8.70 -12.24
CA ILE A 253 -8.00 -8.49 -13.60
C ILE A 253 -9.33 -7.70 -13.55
N ALA A 254 -10.22 -8.05 -12.62
CA ALA A 254 -11.50 -7.36 -12.43
C ALA A 254 -11.29 -5.88 -12.05
N MET A 255 -10.39 -5.62 -11.09
CA MET A 255 -10.03 -4.26 -10.68
C MET A 255 -9.38 -3.48 -11.82
N ALA A 256 -8.47 -4.11 -12.58
CA ALA A 256 -7.84 -3.51 -13.74
C ALA A 256 -8.88 -3.02 -14.76
N LYS A 257 -9.92 -3.83 -15.04
CA LYS A 257 -11.02 -3.42 -15.92
C LYS A 257 -11.83 -2.24 -15.36
N GLN A 258 -12.10 -2.22 -14.06
CA GLN A 258 -12.83 -1.11 -13.43
C GLN A 258 -12.05 0.20 -13.50
N LEU A 259 -10.72 0.15 -13.31
CA LEU A 259 -9.85 1.33 -13.39
C LEU A 259 -9.73 1.87 -14.81
N ASP A 260 -9.66 0.97 -15.81
CA ASP A 260 -9.64 1.32 -17.24
C ASP A 260 -10.93 2.05 -17.66
N ASN A 261 -12.08 1.62 -17.14
CA ASN A 261 -13.37 2.27 -17.39
C ASN A 261 -13.50 3.67 -16.73
N ALA A 262 -12.71 3.98 -15.69
CA ALA A 262 -12.81 5.22 -14.92
C ALA A 262 -11.45 5.91 -14.70
N PRO A 263 -10.78 6.37 -15.79
CA PRO A 263 -9.42 6.91 -15.71
C PRO A 263 -9.32 8.21 -14.90
N ALA A 264 -10.42 8.96 -14.74
CA ALA A 264 -10.45 10.15 -13.89
C ALA A 264 -10.22 9.82 -12.40
N LYS A 265 -10.79 8.72 -11.90
CA LYS A 265 -10.60 8.26 -10.51
C LYS A 265 -9.16 7.79 -10.29
N SER A 266 -8.61 7.01 -11.22
CA SER A 266 -7.22 6.56 -11.16
C SER A 266 -6.22 7.72 -11.16
N ARG A 267 -6.39 8.71 -12.05
CA ARG A 267 -5.54 9.92 -12.07
C ARG A 267 -5.66 10.77 -10.81
N GLN A 268 -6.81 10.79 -10.14
CA GLN A 268 -6.97 11.48 -8.86
C GLN A 268 -6.19 10.78 -7.74
N ASN A 269 -6.14 9.44 -7.73
CA ASN A 269 -5.34 8.70 -6.74
C ASN A 269 -3.82 8.93 -6.89
N ILE A 270 -3.33 9.15 -8.12
CA ILE A 270 -1.90 9.40 -8.38
C ILE A 270 -1.50 10.84 -7.99
N LYS A 271 -2.43 11.79 -8.03
CA LYS A 271 -2.21 13.14 -7.52
C LYS A 271 -2.27 13.05 -5.99
N GLY A 272 -1.12 12.94 -5.33
CA GLY A 272 -1.02 12.85 -3.88
C GLY A 272 -1.98 13.80 -3.16
N VAL A 273 -2.50 13.37 -2.01
CA VAL A 273 -3.50 14.10 -1.24
C VAL A 273 -2.87 15.40 -0.74
N ARG A 274 -3.11 16.51 -1.44
CA ARG A 274 -2.70 17.83 -0.97
C ARG A 274 -3.66 18.27 0.14
N GLY A 275 -3.14 18.95 1.16
CA GLY A 275 -3.97 19.66 2.13
C GLY A 275 -5.05 20.49 1.42
N VAL A 276 -6.32 20.16 1.68
CA VAL A 276 -7.48 20.80 1.01
C VAL A 276 -7.54 22.30 1.32
N ASN A 277 -7.03 22.69 2.49
CA ASN A 277 -7.01 24.06 3.00
C ASN A 277 -5.58 24.50 3.35
N PHE A 278 -5.37 25.81 3.44
CA PHE A 278 -4.08 26.40 3.86
C PHE A 278 -3.59 25.81 5.19
N THR A 279 -4.45 25.77 6.20
CA THR A 279 -4.14 25.19 7.52
C THR A 279 -3.67 23.74 7.42
N SER A 280 -4.34 22.93 6.58
CA SER A 280 -3.95 21.53 6.38
C SER A 280 -2.58 21.42 5.70
N SER A 281 -2.28 22.31 4.76
CA SER A 281 -0.99 22.36 4.07
C SER A 281 0.15 22.77 5.03
N VAL A 282 -0.10 23.73 5.91
CA VAL A 282 0.88 24.15 6.94
C VAL A 282 1.11 23.05 7.96
N VAL A 283 0.04 22.37 8.41
CA VAL A 283 0.14 21.22 9.32
C VAL A 283 0.94 20.10 8.67
N GLU A 284 0.65 19.74 7.41
CA GLU A 284 1.40 18.72 6.67
C GLU A 284 2.88 19.07 6.55
N ALA A 285 3.20 20.32 6.18
CA ALA A 285 4.58 20.77 6.03
C ALA A 285 5.37 20.75 7.37
N PHE A 286 4.80 21.32 8.43
CA PHE A 286 5.52 21.45 9.71
C PHE A 286 5.56 20.15 10.52
N THR A 287 4.59 19.24 10.35
CA THR A 287 4.64 17.91 10.99
C THR A 287 5.66 16.96 10.36
N GLY A 288 6.24 17.32 9.21
CA GLY A 288 7.44 16.66 8.69
C GLY A 288 8.70 16.92 9.52
N ILE A 289 8.70 17.96 10.36
CA ILE A 289 9.82 18.30 11.24
C ILE A 289 9.81 17.37 12.45
N ARG A 290 10.98 16.78 12.77
CA ARG A 290 11.13 15.85 13.88
C ARG A 290 10.61 16.46 15.19
N SER A 291 9.75 15.71 15.89
CA SER A 291 9.16 16.08 17.18
C SER A 291 8.11 17.20 17.16
N VAL A 292 7.72 17.71 15.98
CA VAL A 292 6.65 18.70 15.82
C VAL A 292 5.32 17.98 15.53
N ASN A 293 4.32 18.18 16.38
CA ASN A 293 3.01 17.55 16.26
C ASN A 293 1.95 18.51 15.68
N LYS A 294 0.80 17.96 15.27
CA LYS A 294 -0.35 18.75 14.75
C LYS A 294 -0.79 19.85 15.72
N THR A 295 -0.83 19.54 17.02
CA THR A 295 -1.17 20.51 18.08
C THR A 295 -0.16 21.64 18.16
N ASP A 296 1.13 21.33 17.99
CA ASP A 296 2.20 22.33 18.01
C ASP A 296 2.03 23.30 16.84
N VAL A 297 1.78 22.79 15.63
CA VAL A 297 1.54 23.65 14.46
C VAL A 297 0.27 24.49 14.62
N SER A 298 -0.80 23.92 15.21
CA SER A 298 -2.02 24.68 15.51
C SER A 298 -1.74 25.84 16.48
N ASN A 299 -0.94 25.59 17.52
CA ASN A 299 -0.57 26.62 18.48
C ASN A 299 0.36 27.67 17.85
N MET A 300 1.29 27.27 17.00
CA MET A 300 2.14 28.20 16.23
C MET A 300 1.32 29.09 15.31
N MET A 301 0.36 28.54 14.57
CA MET A 301 -0.51 29.33 13.70
C MET A 301 -1.36 30.34 14.48
N ALA A 302 -1.87 29.95 15.65
CA ALA A 302 -2.66 30.83 16.51
C ALA A 302 -1.85 32.01 17.06
N ASN A 303 -0.59 31.79 17.44
CA ASN A 303 0.27 32.81 18.05
C ASN A 303 1.02 33.66 17.00
N CYS A 304 1.64 33.03 16.00
CA CYS A 304 2.47 33.70 15.00
C CYS A 304 1.65 34.31 13.85
N LYS A 305 0.39 33.88 13.64
CA LYS A 305 -0.57 34.38 12.64
C LYS A 305 -0.19 34.21 11.16
N SER A 306 1.07 33.93 10.85
CA SER A 306 1.59 33.73 9.49
C SER A 306 2.75 32.73 9.50
N VAL A 307 2.89 31.96 8.42
CA VAL A 307 4.03 31.03 8.23
C VAL A 307 5.36 31.77 8.23
N LYS A 308 5.42 32.98 7.65
CA LYS A 308 6.62 33.82 7.70
C LYS A 308 7.07 34.06 9.14
N ASN A 309 6.12 34.45 10.00
CA ASN A 309 6.40 34.70 11.41
C ASN A 309 6.75 33.40 12.13
N MET A 310 6.09 32.27 11.82
CA MET A 310 6.44 30.96 12.40
C MET A 310 7.90 30.60 12.13
N VAL A 311 8.40 30.86 10.92
CA VAL A 311 9.80 30.60 10.54
C VAL A 311 10.75 31.58 11.24
N LEU A 312 10.43 32.87 11.25
CA LEU A 312 11.26 33.89 11.90
C LEU A 312 11.38 33.65 13.41
N GLU A 313 10.27 33.35 14.09
CA GLU A 313 10.28 33.02 15.52
C GLU A 313 10.97 31.68 15.82
N SER A 314 11.09 30.76 14.83
CA SER A 314 11.86 29.51 14.96
C SER A 314 13.37 29.71 14.90
N CYS A 315 13.83 30.80 14.29
CA CYS A 315 15.26 31.09 14.12
C CYS A 315 15.84 31.93 15.27
N ARG A 316 15.00 32.47 16.16
CA ARG A 316 15.44 33.29 17.29
C ARG A 316 16.13 32.44 18.36
N ASP A 317 17.20 32.99 18.94
CA ASP A 317 18.00 32.38 20.00
C ASP A 317 17.29 32.38 21.37
N ASP A 318 16.37 33.33 21.58
CA ASP A 318 15.79 33.57 22.90
C ASP A 318 14.67 32.57 23.21
N SER A 319 14.98 31.56 24.03
CA SER A 319 13.99 30.59 24.53
C SER A 319 12.89 31.24 25.39
N GLU A 320 13.10 32.46 25.86
CA GLU A 320 12.13 33.23 26.67
C GLU A 320 11.24 34.16 25.82
N ASN A 321 11.61 34.46 24.58
CA ASN A 321 10.90 35.40 23.71
C ASN A 321 10.64 34.77 22.33
N GLY A 322 9.38 34.38 22.08
CA GLY A 322 8.96 33.81 20.79
C GLY A 322 8.19 32.51 20.96
N LEU A 323 8.64 31.44 20.29
CA LEU A 323 7.98 30.12 20.32
C LEU A 323 8.06 29.41 21.68
N GLY A 324 9.05 29.74 22.52
CA GLY A 324 9.17 29.16 23.86
C GLY A 324 8.03 29.54 24.81
N ASN A 325 7.35 30.67 24.55
CA ASN A 325 6.16 31.09 25.30
C ASN A 325 4.89 30.33 24.90
N ILE A 326 4.93 29.56 23.82
CA ILE A 326 3.79 28.76 23.40
C ILE A 326 3.73 27.49 24.25
N PRO A 327 2.59 27.19 24.91
CA PRO A 327 2.47 26.01 25.73
C PRO A 327 2.73 24.73 24.92
N GLY A 328 3.59 23.86 25.44
CA GLY A 328 3.96 22.59 24.81
C GLY A 328 5.19 22.65 23.91
N PHE A 329 5.83 23.80 23.74
CA PHE A 329 7.12 23.94 23.05
C PHE A 329 8.29 23.70 24.00
N GLY A 330 8.74 22.45 24.08
CA GLY A 330 9.96 22.09 24.80
C GLY A 330 11.24 22.42 24.01
N PRO A 331 12.41 22.41 24.68
CA PRO A 331 13.70 22.77 24.08
C PRO A 331 14.06 21.89 22.87
N SER A 332 13.70 20.61 22.89
CA SER A 332 13.95 19.70 21.76
C SER A 332 13.17 20.09 20.50
N LYS A 333 11.93 20.60 20.64
CA LYS A 333 11.12 21.05 19.50
C LYS A 333 11.70 22.34 18.91
N LEU A 334 12.09 23.28 19.77
CA LEU A 334 12.72 24.54 19.38
C LEU A 334 14.05 24.29 18.66
N LYS A 335 14.90 23.40 19.20
CA LYS A 335 16.16 23.00 18.57
C LYS A 335 15.95 22.41 17.18
N ASN A 336 15.00 21.48 17.03
CA ASN A 336 14.74 20.84 15.73
C ASN A 336 14.17 21.84 14.71
N LEU A 337 13.26 22.73 15.13
CA LEU A 337 12.73 23.78 14.28
C LEU A 337 13.84 24.72 13.79
N ARG A 338 14.70 25.17 14.71
CA ARG A 338 15.83 26.03 14.37
C ARG A 338 16.81 25.34 13.43
N SER A 339 17.18 24.10 13.71
CA SER A 339 18.05 23.30 12.84
C SER A 339 17.49 23.23 11.41
N VAL A 340 16.20 22.95 11.25
CA VAL A 340 15.58 22.87 9.91
C VAL A 340 15.58 24.21 9.17
N PHE A 341 15.37 25.34 9.84
CA PHE A 341 15.24 26.64 9.18
C PHE A 341 16.54 27.45 9.09
N SER A 342 17.51 27.20 9.97
CA SER A 342 18.77 27.94 10.04
C SER A 342 19.96 27.17 9.47
N GLU A 343 19.89 25.84 9.32
CA GLU A 343 21.01 25.10 8.73
C GLU A 343 21.16 25.39 7.23
N PRO A 344 22.41 25.49 6.73
CA PRO A 344 22.67 25.66 5.32
C PRO A 344 22.17 24.44 4.53
N PHE A 345 21.54 24.69 3.39
CA PHE A 345 21.11 23.63 2.48
C PHE A 345 22.29 22.80 1.92
N ILE A 346 23.48 23.41 1.79
CA ILE A 346 24.71 22.80 1.29
C ILE A 346 25.84 23.11 2.29
N TYR A 347 26.33 22.10 3.00
CA TYR A 347 27.37 22.26 4.03
C TYR A 347 28.69 22.86 3.51
N ASN A 348 29.02 22.66 2.23
CA ASN A 348 30.29 23.10 1.65
C ASN A 348 30.18 24.40 0.84
N LYS A 349 29.03 25.08 0.90
CA LYS A 349 28.84 26.37 0.24
C LYS A 349 28.98 27.48 1.28
N GLN A 350 29.84 28.46 1.00
CA GLN A 350 29.83 29.71 1.74
C GLN A 350 28.58 30.48 1.31
N TYR A 351 27.70 30.73 2.27
CA TYR A 351 26.56 31.62 2.08
C TYR A 351 27.05 33.03 2.39
N GLU A 352 26.76 33.98 1.49
CA GLU A 352 26.93 35.39 1.82
C GLU A 352 25.86 35.73 2.86
N ASP A 353 26.30 36.28 4.00
CA ASP A 353 25.37 36.78 4.99
C ASP A 353 24.62 37.97 4.38
N LEU A 354 23.29 37.92 4.39
CA LEU A 354 22.42 38.92 3.77
C LEU A 354 22.54 40.32 4.42
N GLU A 355 23.36 40.47 5.45
CA GLU A 355 23.70 41.75 6.08
C GLU A 355 24.74 42.54 5.25
N ASP A 356 25.53 41.89 4.40
CA ASP A 356 26.60 42.53 3.60
C ASP A 356 26.13 43.06 2.23
N VAL A 357 24.86 42.87 1.86
CA VAL A 357 24.28 43.33 0.58
C VAL A 357 23.41 44.60 0.74
N ALA A 358 23.43 45.18 1.95
CA ALA A 358 22.67 46.38 2.30
C ALA A 358 23.57 47.58 2.61
N GLU A 359 24.58 47.84 1.77
CA GLU A 359 25.27 49.14 1.67
C GLU A 359 25.05 49.80 0.30
#